data_AF-A0A6P6R6H1-F1
#
_entry.id   AF-A0A6P6R6H1-F1
#
_cell.length_a   1.000
_cell.length_b   1.000
_cell.length_c   1.000
_cell.angle_alpha   90.00
_cell.angle_beta   90.00
_cell.angle_gamma   90.00
#
_symmetry.space_group_name_H-M   'P 1'
#
loop_
_entity.id
_entity.type
_entity.pdbx_description
1 polymer ?
#
loop_
_entity_poly.entity_id
_entity_poly.type
_entity_poly.pdbx_seq_one_letter_code
_entity_poly.pdbx_strand_id
1 'polypeptide(L)'
;MRLSLLIVRQSRLKKKEVTFSTVLVLKRLPEGEVITMFRHLRSLQQVSRRTLSSSARRPLENKVPHKQKLFQEDNGMPVHLKGGSTDALLYRATMALTVFGSGYVLYTLIDAALPKKKN
;
A
#
# COMPACT_ATOMS: atom_id res chain seq x y z
N MET A 1 -51.26 -17.97 -27.33
CA MET A 1 -50.29 -17.17 -28.11
C MET A 1 -50.61 -15.66 -28.24
N ARG A 2 -51.84 -15.18 -27.97
CA ARG A 2 -52.17 -13.73 -28.08
C ARG A 2 -51.72 -12.85 -26.90
N LEU A 3 -51.55 -13.41 -25.70
CA LEU A 3 -51.18 -12.65 -24.50
C LEU A 3 -49.70 -12.21 -24.50
N SER A 4 -48.79 -13.06 -24.97
CA SER A 4 -47.35 -12.78 -25.05
C SER A 4 -47.04 -11.63 -26.03
N LEU A 5 -47.78 -11.56 -27.14
CA LEU A 5 -47.67 -10.47 -28.12
C LEU A 5 -48.13 -9.12 -27.56
N LEU A 6 -49.12 -9.12 -26.67
CA LEU A 6 -49.66 -7.91 -26.07
C LEU A 6 -48.69 -7.33 -25.03
N ILE A 7 -48.02 -8.18 -24.24
CA ILE A 7 -46.96 -7.77 -23.31
C ILE A 7 -45.77 -7.17 -24.06
N VAL A 8 -45.29 -7.84 -25.12
CA VAL A 8 -44.17 -7.32 -25.93
C VAL A 8 -44.55 -5.99 -26.60
N ARG A 9 -45.80 -5.86 -27.08
CA ARG A 9 -46.29 -4.61 -27.68
C ARG A 9 -46.39 -3.48 -26.65
N GLN A 10 -46.84 -3.75 -25.43
CA GLN A 10 -46.88 -2.78 -24.34
C GLN A 10 -45.48 -2.35 -23.88
N SER A 11 -44.54 -3.29 -23.74
CA SER A 11 -43.14 -2.98 -23.43
C SER A 11 -42.47 -2.12 -24.51
N ARG A 12 -42.78 -2.39 -25.78
CA ARG A 12 -42.28 -1.60 -26.93
C ARG A 12 -42.85 -0.18 -26.96
N LEU A 13 -44.13 -0.02 -26.62
CA LEU A 13 -44.78 1.30 -26.56
C LEU A 13 -44.24 2.14 -25.39
N LYS A 14 -44.09 1.55 -24.20
CA LYS A 14 -43.51 2.25 -23.05
C LYS A 14 -42.05 2.64 -23.26
N LYS A 15 -41.28 1.80 -23.97
CA LYS A 15 -39.89 2.13 -24.38
C LYS A 15 -39.85 3.27 -25.39
N LYS A 16 -40.79 3.32 -26.36
CA LYS A 16 -40.91 4.45 -27.30
C LYS A 16 -41.29 5.75 -26.60
N GLU A 17 -42.23 5.73 -25.65
CA GLU A 17 -42.59 6.92 -24.86
C GLU A 17 -41.43 7.42 -24.00
N VAL A 18 -40.73 6.53 -23.28
CA VAL A 18 -39.58 6.93 -22.46
C VAL A 18 -38.49 7.55 -23.34
N THR A 19 -38.19 6.93 -24.49
CA THR A 19 -37.20 7.46 -25.43
C THR A 19 -37.63 8.83 -25.96
N PHE A 20 -38.91 9.02 -26.26
CA PHE A 20 -39.43 10.28 -26.75
C PHE A 20 -39.36 11.37 -25.66
N SER A 21 -39.78 11.07 -24.43
CA SER A 21 -39.70 12.01 -23.30
C SER A 21 -38.26 12.37 -22.95
N THR A 22 -37.31 11.44 -22.98
CA THR A 22 -35.89 11.75 -22.74
C THR A 22 -35.31 12.64 -23.85
N VAL A 23 -35.66 12.38 -25.11
CA VAL A 23 -35.20 13.18 -26.25
C VAL A 23 -35.83 14.58 -26.25
N LEU A 24 -37.10 14.70 -25.83
CA LEU A 24 -37.84 15.96 -25.78
C LEU A 24 -37.39 16.84 -24.60
N VAL A 25 -36.99 16.23 -23.47
CA VAL A 25 -36.31 16.93 -22.36
C VAL A 25 -34.92 17.38 -22.78
N LEU A 26 -34.13 16.52 -23.43
CA LEU A 26 -32.79 16.89 -23.95
C LEU A 26 -32.84 18.00 -25.00
N LYS A 27 -33.90 18.09 -25.82
CA LYS A 27 -34.11 19.17 -26.79
C LYS A 27 -34.65 20.47 -26.20
N ARG A 28 -35.09 20.47 -24.94
CA ARG A 28 -35.68 21.63 -24.25
C ARG A 28 -34.68 22.33 -23.30
N LEU A 29 -33.46 21.81 -23.17
CA LEU A 29 -32.43 22.42 -22.33
C LEU A 29 -31.66 23.50 -23.10
N PRO A 30 -31.45 24.69 -22.51
CA PRO A 30 -30.64 25.73 -23.13
C PRO A 30 -29.20 25.22 -23.25
N GLU A 31 -28.74 25.03 -24.49
CA GLU A 31 -27.43 24.46 -24.84
C GLU A 31 -26.26 25.12 -24.07
N GLY A 32 -26.37 26.40 -23.71
CA GLY A 32 -25.37 27.12 -22.93
C GLY A 32 -25.19 26.64 -21.48
N GLU A 33 -26.26 26.13 -20.86
CA GLU A 33 -26.22 25.67 -19.46
C GLU A 33 -25.66 24.24 -19.37
N VAL A 34 -25.98 23.38 -20.35
CA VAL A 34 -25.44 22.02 -20.48
C VAL A 34 -23.94 22.04 -20.70
N ILE A 35 -23.45 22.92 -21.58
CA ILE A 35 -22.02 23.11 -21.82
C ILE A 35 -21.29 23.52 -20.54
N THR A 36 -21.88 24.42 -19.76
CA THR A 36 -21.31 24.89 -18.49
C THR A 36 -21.28 23.77 -17.45
N MET A 37 -22.39 23.03 -17.29
CA MET A 37 -22.49 21.91 -16.36
C MET A 37 -21.49 20.78 -16.68
N PHE A 38 -21.28 20.47 -17.96
CA PHE A 38 -20.34 19.43 -18.40
C PHE A 38 -18.87 19.81 -18.12
N ARG A 39 -18.54 21.11 -18.20
CA ARG A 39 -17.21 21.63 -17.85
C ARG A 39 -16.94 21.53 -16.35
N HIS A 40 -17.95 21.82 -15.51
CA HIS A 40 -17.84 21.62 -14.06
C HIS A 40 -17.75 20.14 -13.68
N LEU A 41 -18.51 19.27 -14.34
CA LEU A 41 -18.41 17.83 -14.10
C LEU A 41 -17.01 17.30 -14.47
N ARG A 42 -16.45 17.73 -15.60
CA ARG A 42 -15.08 17.39 -15.98
C ARG A 42 -14.04 17.97 -15.03
N SER A 43 -14.22 19.20 -14.53
CA SER A 43 -13.28 19.78 -13.56
C SER A 43 -13.32 19.04 -12.24
N LEU A 44 -14.50 18.64 -11.77
CA LEU A 44 -14.68 17.79 -10.58
C LEU A 44 -14.07 16.40 -10.79
N GLN A 45 -14.28 15.77 -11.95
CA GLN A 45 -13.62 14.51 -12.30
C GLN A 45 -12.09 14.65 -12.36
N GLN A 46 -11.57 15.78 -12.85
CA GLN A 46 -10.14 16.06 -12.93
C GLN A 46 -9.52 16.33 -11.54
N VAL A 47 -10.25 16.99 -10.64
CA VAL A 47 -9.85 17.16 -9.23
C VAL A 47 -9.91 15.82 -8.48
N SER A 48 -10.97 15.03 -8.69
CA SER A 48 -11.11 13.69 -8.13
C SER A 48 -10.00 12.72 -8.59
N ARG A 49 -9.62 12.77 -9.88
CA ARG A 49 -8.50 11.98 -10.41
C ARG A 49 -7.13 12.38 -9.86
N ARG A 50 -6.94 13.65 -9.46
CA ARG A 50 -5.69 14.11 -8.81
C ARG A 50 -5.54 13.56 -7.39
N THR A 51 -6.64 13.32 -6.68
CA THR A 51 -6.61 12.91 -5.27
C THR A 51 -6.45 11.39 -5.08
N LEU A 52 -6.90 10.57 -6.05
CA LEU A 52 -6.80 9.10 -5.95
C LEU A 52 -5.47 8.50 -6.41
N SER A 53 -4.54 9.32 -6.91
CA SER A 53 -3.17 8.89 -7.23
C SER A 53 -2.15 9.49 -6.25
N SER A 54 -2.45 9.41 -4.95
CA SER A 54 -1.48 9.67 -3.88
C SER A 54 -0.58 8.44 -3.63
N SER A 55 -0.01 7.91 -4.70
CA SER A 55 1.31 7.28 -4.62
C SER A 55 2.23 8.32 -5.22
N ALA A 56 2.74 9.23 -4.38
CA ALA A 56 3.90 9.99 -4.76
C ALA A 56 4.98 8.97 -5.13
N ARG A 57 5.21 8.76 -6.43
CA ARG A 57 6.43 8.11 -6.91
C ARG A 57 7.57 9.02 -6.51
N ARG A 58 7.98 9.02 -5.25
CA ARG A 58 9.34 9.41 -4.90
C ARG A 58 10.17 8.35 -5.59
N PRO A 59 10.95 8.66 -6.63
CA PRO A 59 11.94 7.73 -7.10
C PRO A 59 12.88 7.56 -5.92
N LEU A 60 12.72 6.49 -5.14
CA LEU A 60 13.75 6.08 -4.21
C LEU A 60 14.94 5.79 -5.10
N GLU A 61 15.91 6.70 -5.06
CA GLU A 61 17.08 6.60 -5.90
C GLU A 61 17.73 5.24 -5.67
N ASN A 62 18.06 4.54 -6.76
CA ASN A 62 18.59 3.20 -6.65
C ASN A 62 19.97 3.24 -5.98
N LYS A 63 20.05 2.85 -4.71
CA LYS A 63 21.30 2.77 -3.94
C LYS A 63 22.00 1.40 -4.06
N VAL A 64 21.45 0.45 -4.82
CA VAL A 64 22.05 -0.89 -5.00
C VAL A 64 23.47 -0.82 -5.57
N PRO A 65 23.78 -0.01 -6.61
CA PRO A 65 25.15 0.06 -7.14
C PRO A 65 26.16 0.57 -6.10
N HIS A 66 25.75 1.50 -5.24
CA HIS A 66 26.61 2.03 -4.18
C HIS A 66 26.89 1.00 -3.09
N LYS A 67 25.87 0.23 -2.69
CA LYS A 67 26.04 -0.86 -1.71
C LYS A 67 26.86 -2.01 -2.29
N GLN A 68 26.64 -2.38 -3.55
CA GLN A 68 27.45 -3.38 -4.25
C GLN A 68 28.93 -2.99 -4.26
N LYS A 69 29.26 -1.74 -4.58
CA LYS A 69 30.64 -1.25 -4.54
C LYS A 69 31.26 -1.39 -3.14
N LEU A 70 30.53 -1.00 -2.09
CA LEU A 70 31.00 -1.10 -0.70
C LEU A 70 31.26 -2.54 -0.26
N PHE A 71 30.35 -3.47 -0.58
CA PHE A 71 30.49 -4.88 -0.19
C PHE A 71 31.47 -5.67 -1.07
N GLN A 72 31.75 -5.21 -2.28
CA GLN A 72 32.71 -5.83 -3.20
C GLN A 72 34.12 -5.23 -3.11
N GLU A 73 34.33 -4.15 -2.35
CA GLU A 73 35.65 -3.55 -2.13
C GLU A 73 36.62 -4.59 -1.52
N ASP A 74 37.81 -4.75 -2.11
CA ASP A 74 38.76 -5.79 -1.71
C ASP A 74 39.58 -5.38 -0.48
N ASN A 75 38.90 -5.23 0.65
CA ASN A 75 39.48 -4.80 1.93
C ASN A 75 39.89 -5.98 2.82
N GLY A 76 39.75 -7.23 2.36
CA GLY A 76 39.98 -8.44 3.17
C GLY A 76 39.05 -8.61 4.39
N MET A 77 38.08 -7.70 4.60
CA MET A 77 37.19 -7.73 5.75
C MET A 77 36.08 -8.78 5.61
N PRO A 78 35.72 -9.48 6.70
CA PRO A 78 34.63 -10.45 6.68
C PRO A 78 33.27 -9.76 6.49
N VAL A 79 32.33 -10.45 5.83
CA VAL A 79 31.04 -9.87 5.42
C VAL A 79 30.23 -9.28 6.58
N HIS A 80 30.33 -9.83 7.78
CA HIS A 80 29.59 -9.38 8.97
C HIS A 80 30.16 -8.12 9.63
N LEU A 81 31.30 -7.61 9.17
CA LEU A 81 31.87 -6.31 9.59
C LEU A 81 31.94 -5.31 8.43
N LYS A 82 31.52 -5.72 7.23
CA LYS A 82 31.77 -4.96 5.99
C LYS A 82 30.84 -3.75 5.82
N GLY A 83 29.74 -3.68 6.58
CA GLY A 83 28.90 -2.48 6.67
C GLY A 83 29.48 -1.38 7.57
N GLY A 84 30.61 -1.62 8.23
CA GLY A 84 31.40 -0.62 8.93
C GLY A 84 31.25 -0.62 10.46
N SER A 85 31.37 0.55 11.08
CA SER A 85 31.41 0.70 12.53
C SER A 85 30.12 0.27 13.23
N THR A 86 28.96 0.43 12.59
CA THR A 86 27.67 -0.01 13.12
C THR A 86 27.62 -1.52 13.30
N ASP A 87 28.12 -2.28 12.32
CA ASP A 87 28.14 -3.75 12.37
C ASP A 87 29.07 -4.24 13.50
N ALA A 88 30.22 -3.59 13.66
CA ALA A 88 31.17 -3.91 14.73
C ALA A 88 30.58 -3.62 16.13
N LEU A 89 29.88 -2.49 16.29
CA LEU A 89 29.22 -2.15 17.55
C LEU A 89 28.10 -3.16 17.86
N LEU A 90 27.28 -3.48 16.86
CA LEU A 90 26.18 -4.43 17.01
C LEU A 90 26.71 -5.82 17.39
N TYR A 91 27.76 -6.29 16.70
CA TYR A 91 28.41 -7.56 17.03
C TYR A 91 28.91 -7.60 18.48
N ARG A 92 29.62 -6.56 18.93
CA ARG A 92 30.12 -6.48 20.31
C ARG A 92 28.99 -6.45 21.33
N ALA A 93 27.93 -5.70 21.06
CA ALA A 93 26.77 -5.62 21.95
C ALA A 93 26.07 -6.98 22.05
N THR A 94 25.86 -7.68 20.93
CA THR A 94 25.26 -9.03 20.91
C THR A 94 26.15 -10.05 21.63
N MET A 95 27.46 -10.00 21.41
CA MET A 95 28.41 -10.87 22.12
C MET A 95 28.39 -10.62 23.63
N ALA A 96 28.40 -9.36 24.06
CA ALA A 96 28.33 -9.02 25.47
C ALA A 96 27.02 -9.52 26.11
N LEU A 97 25.89 -9.29 25.44
CA LEU A 97 24.58 -9.72 25.92
C LEU A 97 24.46 -11.25 26.01
N THR A 98 24.97 -11.97 25.02
CA THR A 98 24.91 -13.45 25.00
C THR A 98 25.80 -14.06 26.08
N VAL A 99 27.04 -13.59 26.24
CA VAL A 99 27.93 -14.05 27.31
C VAL A 99 27.34 -13.77 28.69
N PHE A 100 26.82 -12.56 28.88
CA PHE A 100 26.15 -12.17 30.13
C PHE A 100 24.92 -13.04 30.40
N GLY A 101 24.06 -13.22 29.40
CA GLY A 101 22.85 -14.04 29.50
C GLY A 101 23.16 -15.49 29.83
N SER A 102 24.15 -16.10 29.16
CA SER A 102 24.60 -17.47 29.45
C SER A 102 25.15 -17.59 30.87
N GLY A 103 25.96 -16.62 31.33
CA GLY A 103 26.47 -16.59 32.70
C GLY A 103 25.35 -16.48 33.74
N TYR A 104 24.34 -15.64 33.47
CA TYR A 104 23.17 -15.50 34.33
C TYR A 104 22.36 -16.80 34.40
N VAL A 105 22.09 -17.43 33.26
CA VAL A 105 21.40 -18.73 33.22
C VAL A 105 22.16 -19.77 34.04
N LEU A 106 23.49 -19.86 33.89
CA LEU A 106 24.30 -20.79 34.67
C LEU A 106 24.22 -20.50 36.18
N TYR A 107 24.30 -19.23 36.58
CA TYR A 107 24.13 -18.82 37.98
C TYR A 107 22.77 -19.26 38.52
N THR A 108 21.69 -18.94 37.80
CA THR A 108 20.33 -19.31 38.21
C THR A 108 20.12 -20.83 38.26
N LEU A 109 20.76 -21.58 37.34
CA LEU A 109 20.69 -23.02 37.32
C LEU A 109 21.37 -23.63 38.55
N ILE A 110 22.55 -23.13 38.94
CA ILE A 110 23.27 -23.58 40.13
C ILE A 110 22.46 -23.26 41.40
N ASP A 111 21.94 -22.05 41.51
CA ASP A 111 21.09 -21.63 42.63
C ASP A 111 19.79 -22.47 42.74
N ALA A 112 19.23 -22.88 41.59
CA ALA A 112 18.07 -23.76 41.55
C ALA A 112 18.41 -25.24 41.83
N ALA A 113 19.58 -25.71 41.42
CA ALA A 113 20.00 -27.11 41.55
C ALA A 113 20.47 -27.48 42.96
N LEU A 114 20.98 -26.52 43.73
CA LEU A 114 21.45 -26.78 45.09
C LEU A 114 20.32 -26.59 46.12
N PRO A 115 20.22 -27.48 47.13
CA PRO A 115 19.19 -27.36 48.16
C PRO A 115 19.43 -26.11 49.00
N LYS A 116 18.43 -25.24 49.06
CA LYS A 116 18.49 -24.02 49.86
C LYS A 116 18.28 -24.38 51.33
N LYS A 117 19.17 -23.91 52.19
CA LYS A 117 19.06 -24.13 53.64
C LYS A 117 17.79 -23.45 54.14
N LYS A 118 16.89 -24.22 54.75
CA LYS A 118 15.65 -23.71 55.32
C LYS A 118 15.97 -23.10 56.68
N ASN A 119 15.76 -21.79 56.83
CA ASN A 119 15.69 -21.15 58.14
C ASN A 119 14.33 -21.44 58.77
#